data_AF-W7YMT7-F1
#
_entry.id   AF-W7YMT7-F1
#
_cell.length_a   1.000
_cell.length_b   1.000
_cell.length_c   1.000
_cell.angle_alpha   90.00
_cell.angle_beta   90.00
_cell.angle_gamma   90.00
#
_symmetry.space_group_name_H-M   'P 1'
#
loop_
_entity.id
_entity.type
_entity.pdbx_description
1 polymer ?
#
loop_
_entity_poly.entity_id
_entity_poly.type
_entity_poly.pdbx_seq_one_letter_code
_entity_poly.pdbx_strand_id
1 'polypeptide(L)'
;MELIADITFHSVFPDKELVKEKEVIIDEINSYKDSPAELIFDDFEELLYPNHPIGRNILGTPEALKSFTREDIFRFIQSNYHTDQIVFCSVGQKDFKKVVKLAEKYFGEIPENRRVVKRKPVLSHAPRIVRIDKDTYQSHVVIGGVVYDYNHPSDWGCIC
;
A
#
# COMPACT_ATOMS: atom_id res chain seq x y z
N MET A 1 21.75 -6.94 4.58
CA MET A 1 21.18 -6.10 5.65
C MET A 1 21.57 -4.65 5.42
N GLU A 2 22.87 -4.35 5.25
CA GLU A 2 23.36 -3.01 4.89
C GLU A 2 22.52 -2.30 3.83
N LEU A 3 22.38 -2.91 2.64
CA LEU A 3 21.59 -2.34 1.55
C LEU A 3 20.13 -2.09 1.94
N ILE A 4 19.52 -3.00 2.70
CA ILE A 4 18.11 -2.85 3.13
C ILE A 4 17.99 -1.69 4.13
N ALA A 5 18.94 -1.58 5.07
CA ALA A 5 18.99 -0.49 6.03
C ALA A 5 19.20 0.87 5.34
N ASP A 6 20.09 0.92 4.35
CA ASP A 6 20.36 2.12 3.56
C ASP A 6 19.12 2.57 2.77
N ILE A 7 18.50 1.66 2.01
CA ILE A 7 17.28 1.95 1.24
C ILE A 7 16.12 2.37 2.16
N THR A 8 15.96 1.71 3.32
CA THR A 8 14.79 1.95 4.18
C THR A 8 14.92 3.25 4.99
N PHE A 9 16.10 3.55 5.52
CA PHE A 9 16.28 4.61 6.53
C PHE A 9 17.18 5.78 6.08
N HIS A 10 17.98 5.59 5.03
CA HIS A 10 18.95 6.59 4.56
C HIS A 10 18.72 7.02 3.11
N SER A 11 17.54 6.71 2.55
CA SER A 11 17.14 7.19 1.22
C SER A 11 17.10 8.72 1.14
N VAL A 12 17.79 9.26 0.13
CA VAL A 12 17.95 10.72 -0.03
C VAL A 12 16.90 11.38 -0.92
N PHE A 13 16.16 10.62 -1.75
CA PHE A 13 15.11 11.09 -2.66
C PHE A 13 15.49 12.35 -3.49
N PRO A 14 16.46 12.26 -4.44
CA PRO A 14 16.89 13.42 -5.21
C PRO A 14 15.76 13.98 -6.09
N ASP A 15 15.59 15.31 -6.12
CA ASP A 15 14.47 15.97 -6.82
C ASP A 15 14.42 15.63 -8.32
N LYS A 16 15.58 15.48 -8.97
CA LYS A 16 15.67 15.08 -10.38
C LYS A 16 15.10 13.69 -10.64
N GLU A 17 15.34 12.74 -9.74
CA GLU A 17 14.80 11.38 -9.89
C GLU A 17 13.33 11.34 -9.52
N LEU A 18 12.89 12.15 -8.53
CA LEU A 18 11.48 12.30 -8.20
C LEU A 18 10.65 12.80 -9.39
N VAL A 19 11.14 13.78 -10.15
CA VAL A 19 10.44 14.28 -11.35
C VAL A 19 10.28 13.19 -12.40
N LYS A 20 11.31 12.37 -12.63
CA LYS A 20 11.21 11.25 -13.58
C LYS A 20 10.24 10.19 -13.11
N GLU A 21 10.32 9.81 -11.84
CA GLU A 21 9.48 8.77 -11.26
C GLU A 21 7.99 9.13 -11.32
N LYS A 22 7.65 10.43 -11.15
CA LYS A 22 6.28 10.91 -11.33
C LYS A 22 5.74 10.63 -12.73
N GLU A 23 6.53 10.84 -13.77
CA GLU A 23 6.09 10.58 -15.15
C GLU A 23 5.87 9.07 -15.37
N VAL A 24 6.76 8.23 -14.84
CA VAL A 24 6.60 6.77 -14.88
C VAL A 24 5.29 6.32 -14.22
N ILE A 25 4.99 6.84 -13.02
CA ILE A 25 3.75 6.49 -12.30
C ILE A 25 2.51 7.02 -13.04
N ILE A 26 2.59 8.19 -13.70
CA ILE A 26 1.48 8.68 -14.54
C ILE A 26 1.21 7.72 -15.70
N ASP A 27 2.26 7.20 -16.34
CA ASP A 27 2.13 6.21 -17.41
C ASP A 27 1.56 4.89 -16.89
N GLU A 28 1.96 4.44 -15.69
CA GLU A 28 1.36 3.28 -15.03
C GLU A 28 -0.13 3.48 -14.76
N ILE A 29 -0.54 4.64 -14.22
CA ILE A 29 -1.97 4.98 -14.00
C ILE A 29 -2.76 4.89 -15.31
N ASN A 30 -2.21 5.40 -16.42
CA ASN A 30 -2.87 5.35 -17.72
C ASN A 30 -2.97 3.90 -18.23
N SER A 31 -1.89 3.13 -18.13
CA SER A 31 -1.88 1.71 -18.51
C SER A 31 -2.89 0.88 -17.71
N TYR A 32 -3.06 1.18 -16.42
CA TYR A 32 -4.08 0.53 -15.58
C TYR A 32 -5.51 0.89 -16.02
N LYS A 33 -5.76 2.16 -16.36
CA LYS A 33 -7.07 2.61 -16.85
C LYS A 33 -7.45 2.00 -18.20
N ASP A 34 -6.46 1.67 -19.01
CA ASP A 34 -6.65 0.99 -20.30
C ASP A 34 -6.89 -0.52 -20.17
N SER A 35 -6.87 -1.07 -18.95
CA SER A 35 -7.18 -2.47 -18.64
C SER A 35 -8.51 -2.60 -17.88
N PRO A 36 -9.65 -2.79 -18.56
CA PRO A 36 -10.96 -2.93 -17.92
C PRO A 36 -11.04 -4.08 -16.89
N ALA A 37 -10.26 -5.14 -17.11
CA ALA A 37 -10.22 -6.30 -16.23
C ALA A 37 -9.55 -6.00 -14.88
N GLU A 38 -8.60 -5.06 -14.85
CA GLU A 38 -7.93 -4.63 -13.61
C GLU A 38 -8.73 -3.49 -12.96
N LEU A 39 -9.14 -2.49 -13.76
CA LEU A 39 -9.84 -1.30 -13.28
C LEU A 39 -11.14 -1.61 -12.52
N ILE A 40 -11.84 -2.68 -12.90
CA ILE A 40 -13.09 -3.07 -12.24
C ILE A 40 -12.88 -3.44 -10.75
N PHE A 41 -11.69 -3.90 -10.36
CA PHE A 41 -11.39 -4.19 -8.96
C PHE A 41 -11.23 -2.93 -8.13
N ASP A 42 -10.54 -1.90 -8.64
CA ASP A 42 -10.43 -0.60 -7.97
C ASP A 42 -11.80 0.07 -7.85
N ASP A 43 -12.59 0.08 -8.94
CA ASP A 43 -13.97 0.60 -8.94
C ASP A 43 -14.83 -0.15 -7.90
N PHE A 44 -14.65 -1.47 -7.80
CA PHE A 44 -15.37 -2.31 -6.83
C PHE A 44 -14.94 -2.03 -5.38
N GLU A 45 -13.65 -1.88 -5.10
CA GLU A 45 -13.13 -1.57 -3.77
C GLU A 45 -13.56 -0.19 -3.27
N GLU A 46 -13.58 0.82 -4.14
CA GLU A 46 -14.08 2.15 -3.79
C GLU A 46 -15.59 2.13 -3.46
N LEU A 47 -16.36 1.31 -4.18
CA LEU A 47 -17.79 1.08 -3.91
C LEU A 47 -18.02 0.27 -2.62
N LEU A 48 -17.14 -0.69 -2.32
CA LEU A 48 -17.20 -1.54 -1.13
C LEU A 48 -16.74 -0.79 0.14
N TYR A 49 -15.89 0.22 -0.02
CA TYR A 49 -15.33 0.96 1.11
C TYR A 49 -15.43 2.48 0.91
N PRO A 50 -16.65 3.02 0.76
CA PRO A 50 -16.85 4.41 0.42
C PRO A 50 -16.28 5.32 1.51
N ASN A 51 -15.45 6.29 1.12
CA ASN A 51 -14.76 7.24 1.99
C ASN A 51 -13.82 6.60 3.05
N HIS A 52 -13.52 5.30 2.95
CA HIS A 52 -12.57 4.64 3.86
C HIS A 52 -11.19 4.54 3.20
N PRO A 53 -10.08 4.73 3.95
CA PRO A 53 -8.73 4.67 3.37
C PRO A 53 -8.38 3.37 2.63
N ILE A 54 -9.05 2.26 2.95
CA ILE A 54 -8.82 0.95 2.33
C ILE A 54 -9.38 0.84 0.90
N GLY A 55 -10.42 1.62 0.56
CA GLY A 55 -10.99 1.63 -0.79
C GLY A 55 -10.37 2.69 -1.69
N ARG A 56 -9.26 3.31 -1.27
CA ARG A 56 -8.57 4.30 -2.09
C ARG A 56 -7.58 3.58 -2.99
N ASN A 57 -7.60 3.92 -4.27
CA ASN A 57 -6.60 3.44 -5.22
C ASN A 57 -5.18 3.80 -4.73
N ILE A 58 -4.28 2.81 -4.76
CA ILE A 58 -2.91 2.92 -4.26
C ILE A 58 -2.06 3.92 -5.07
N LEU A 59 -2.34 4.09 -6.36
CA LEU A 59 -1.65 5.03 -7.25
C LEU A 59 -2.15 6.47 -7.06
N GLY A 60 -3.31 6.64 -6.43
CA GLY A 60 -3.94 7.95 -6.23
C GLY A 60 -4.40 8.58 -7.54
N THR A 61 -4.31 9.90 -7.66
CA THR A 61 -4.70 10.62 -8.88
C THR A 61 -3.51 11.37 -9.51
N PRO A 62 -3.50 11.55 -10.85
CA PRO A 62 -2.46 12.32 -11.53
C PRO A 62 -2.31 13.74 -10.99
N GLU A 63 -3.40 14.37 -10.55
CA GLU A 63 -3.40 15.72 -9.99
C GLU A 63 -2.67 15.76 -8.64
N ALA A 64 -2.95 14.79 -7.77
CA ALA A 64 -2.26 14.67 -6.49
C ALA A 64 -0.76 14.42 -6.70
N LEU A 65 -0.40 13.53 -7.63
CA LEU A 65 0.98 13.18 -7.93
C LEU A 65 1.79 14.38 -8.48
N LYS A 66 1.18 15.23 -9.30
CA LYS A 66 1.80 16.47 -9.78
C LYS A 66 2.17 17.40 -8.62
N SER A 67 1.29 17.54 -7.63
CA SER A 67 1.50 18.40 -6.46
C SER A 67 2.47 17.83 -5.40
N PHE A 68 2.76 16.53 -5.48
CA PHE A 68 3.54 15.80 -4.47
C PHE A 68 5.00 16.30 -4.39
N THR A 69 5.52 16.54 -3.20
CA THR A 69 6.89 17.08 -3.00
C THR A 69 7.81 16.09 -2.29
N ARG A 70 9.11 16.36 -2.33
CA ARG A 70 10.10 15.58 -1.56
C ARG A 70 9.83 15.65 -0.07
N GLU A 71 9.38 16.81 0.43
CA GLU A 71 8.98 17.02 1.81
C GLU A 71 7.79 16.14 2.20
N ASP A 72 6.86 15.89 1.27
CA ASP A 72 5.73 14.98 1.52
C ASP A 72 6.20 13.52 1.67
N ILE A 73 7.25 13.09 0.96
CA ILE A 73 7.87 11.76 1.15
C ILE A 73 8.44 11.65 2.56
N PHE A 74 9.24 12.64 2.99
CA PHE A 74 9.82 12.61 4.34
C PHE A 74 8.74 12.66 5.42
N ARG A 75 7.67 13.45 5.22
CA ARG A 75 6.52 13.48 6.12
C ARG A 75 5.81 12.12 6.17
N PHE A 76 5.66 11.46 5.02
CA PHE A 76 5.07 10.14 4.93
C PHE A 76 5.92 9.11 5.68
N ILE A 77 7.24 9.07 5.45
CA ILE A 77 8.16 8.16 6.16
C ILE A 77 8.09 8.41 7.67
N GLN A 78 8.20 9.66 8.11
CA GLN A 78 8.11 10.00 9.52
C GLN A 78 6.79 9.53 10.15
N SER A 79 5.68 9.62 9.41
CA SER A 79 4.35 9.32 9.92
C SER A 79 3.95 7.84 9.82
N ASN A 80 4.67 7.02 9.04
CA ASN A 80 4.26 5.65 8.73
C ASN A 80 5.35 4.59 8.98
N TYR A 81 6.63 4.94 8.91
CA TYR A 81 7.74 4.00 9.13
C TYR A 81 7.98 3.88 10.63
N HIS A 82 7.04 3.23 11.31
CA HIS A 82 7.09 3.01 12.74
C HIS A 82 7.98 1.80 13.06
N THR A 83 9.00 2.00 13.87
CA THR A 83 10.00 0.98 14.21
C THR A 83 9.39 -0.22 14.95
N ASP A 84 8.28 -0.02 15.67
CA ASP A 84 7.53 -1.09 16.33
C ASP A 84 6.62 -1.90 15.39
N GLN A 85 6.47 -1.46 14.13
CA GLN A 85 5.66 -2.11 13.10
C GLN A 85 6.50 -2.68 11.94
N ILE A 86 7.82 -2.48 11.96
CA ILE A 86 8.75 -3.03 10.96
C ILE A 86 9.22 -4.41 11.41
N VAL A 87 9.10 -5.40 10.53
CA VAL A 87 9.54 -6.78 10.78
C VAL A 87 10.64 -7.14 9.80
N PHE A 88 11.79 -7.56 10.31
CA PHE A 88 12.87 -8.13 9.50
C PHE A 88 12.73 -9.66 9.44
N CYS A 89 12.64 -10.21 8.23
CA CYS A 89 12.55 -11.66 8.01
C CYS A 89 13.81 -12.17 7.30
N SER A 90 14.34 -13.30 7.74
CA SER A 90 15.45 -14.01 7.10
C SER A 90 15.15 -15.50 7.06
N VAL A 91 15.06 -16.05 5.86
CA VAL A 91 14.83 -17.48 5.63
C VAL A 91 16.07 -18.11 5.01
N GLY A 92 16.54 -19.21 5.58
CA GLY A 92 17.68 -19.97 5.07
C GLY A 92 18.56 -20.56 6.17
N GLN A 93 19.62 -21.26 5.76
CA GLN A 93 20.56 -21.93 6.67
C GLN A 93 21.58 -20.93 7.25
N LYS A 94 21.12 -20.01 8.10
CA LYS A 94 21.97 -19.05 8.81
C LYS A 94 21.77 -19.20 10.32
N ASP A 95 22.87 -19.06 11.06
CA ASP A 95 22.82 -19.04 12.52
C ASP A 95 22.07 -17.79 13.00
N PHE A 96 21.09 -17.98 13.87
CA PHE A 96 20.23 -16.90 14.36
C PHE A 96 21.03 -15.80 15.07
N LYS A 97 22.03 -16.14 15.88
CA LYS A 97 22.84 -15.14 16.61
C LYS A 97 23.65 -14.27 15.65
N LYS A 98 24.14 -14.85 14.55
CA LYS A 98 24.81 -14.07 13.49
C LYS A 98 23.85 -13.09 12.81
N VAL A 99 22.61 -13.51 12.55
CA VAL A 99 21.56 -12.65 11.97
C VAL A 99 21.24 -11.50 12.92
N VAL A 100 21.02 -11.79 14.21
CA VAL A 100 20.74 -10.75 15.22
C VAL A 100 21.90 -9.76 15.33
N LYS A 101 23.15 -10.23 15.41
CA LYS A 101 24.32 -9.34 15.49
C LYS A 101 24.44 -8.42 14.27
N LEU A 102 24.12 -8.91 13.08
CA LEU A 102 24.11 -8.07 11.88
C LEU A 102 22.93 -7.10 11.90
N ALA A 103 21.76 -7.53 12.38
CA ALA A 103 20.60 -6.64 12.51
C ALA A 103 20.88 -5.51 13.50
N GLU A 104 21.45 -5.81 14.67
CA GLU A 104 21.89 -4.79 15.65
C GLU A 104 22.90 -3.83 15.04
N LYS A 105 23.87 -4.33 14.26
CA LYS A 105 24.87 -3.49 13.59
C LYS A 105 24.24 -2.46 12.64
N TYR A 106 23.24 -2.85 11.86
CA TYR A 106 22.69 -1.99 10.79
C TYR A 106 21.41 -1.23 11.17
N PHE A 107 20.66 -1.73 12.14
CA PHE A 107 19.38 -1.16 12.56
C PHE A 107 19.38 -0.65 14.01
N GLY A 108 20.42 -0.96 14.81
CA GLY A 108 20.45 -0.65 16.24
C GLY A 108 20.54 0.85 16.59
N GLU A 109 21.04 1.67 15.67
CA GLU A 109 21.13 3.14 15.85
C GLU A 109 19.91 3.90 15.32
N ILE A 110 18.91 3.19 14.76
CA ILE A 110 17.73 3.83 14.19
C ILE A 110 16.87 4.39 15.34
N PRO A 111 16.51 5.69 15.30
CA PRO A 111 15.67 6.28 16.32
C PRO A 111 14.31 5.60 16.41
N GLU A 112 13.82 5.41 17.62
CA GLU A 112 12.50 4.85 17.84
C GLU A 112 11.41 5.76 17.27
N ASN A 113 10.49 5.18 16.49
CA ASN A 113 9.30 5.85 15.99
C ASN A 113 8.09 4.95 16.26
N ARG A 114 7.31 5.26 17.30
CA ARG A 114 6.17 4.43 17.69
C ARG A 114 4.90 4.81 16.98
N ARG A 115 4.13 3.80 16.59
CA ARG A 115 2.79 3.99 16.05
C ARG A 115 1.86 4.61 17.08
N VAL A 116 1.24 5.73 16.69
CA VAL A 116 0.21 6.41 17.48
C VAL A 116 -1.21 6.27 16.89
N VAL A 117 -1.31 5.94 15.60
CA VAL A 117 -2.59 5.92 14.87
C VAL A 117 -3.26 4.56 14.93
N LYS A 118 -4.52 4.51 15.39
CA LYS A 118 -5.39 3.34 15.30
C LYS A 118 -6.10 3.27 13.95
N ARG A 119 -6.22 2.07 13.38
CA ARG A 119 -7.00 1.87 12.14
C ARG A 119 -8.47 2.17 12.42
N LYS A 120 -9.13 2.81 11.45
CA LYS A 120 -10.59 2.98 11.48
C LYS A 120 -11.24 1.63 11.16
N PRO A 121 -12.30 1.23 11.86
CA PRO A 121 -13.06 0.06 11.48
C PRO A 121 -13.78 0.32 10.17
N VAL A 122 -13.88 -0.72 9.35
CA VAL A 122 -14.74 -0.72 8.17
C VAL A 122 -16.19 -0.73 8.65
N LEU A 123 -17.01 0.14 8.07
CA LEU A 123 -18.45 0.14 8.29
C LEU A 123 -19.12 -0.63 7.15
N SER A 124 -20.05 -1.52 7.49
CA SER A 124 -20.89 -2.17 6.49
C SER A 124 -21.82 -1.14 5.84
N HIS A 125 -22.04 -1.28 4.54
CA HIS A 125 -22.93 -0.43 3.77
C HIS A 125 -24.03 -1.26 3.10
N ALA A 126 -25.10 -0.59 2.70
CA ALA A 126 -26.17 -1.23 1.94
C ALA A 126 -25.64 -1.79 0.61
N PRO A 127 -26.18 -2.94 0.13
CA PRO A 127 -25.86 -3.46 -1.19
C PRO A 127 -26.10 -2.41 -2.29
N ARG A 128 -25.21 -2.39 -3.28
CA ARG A 128 -25.31 -1.50 -4.44
C ARG A 128 -25.11 -2.28 -5.72
N ILE A 129 -25.81 -1.85 -6.76
CA ILE A 129 -25.59 -2.31 -8.13
C ILE A 129 -25.22 -1.06 -8.92
N VAL A 130 -24.02 -1.06 -9.48
CA VAL A 130 -23.53 0.01 -10.34
C VAL A 130 -23.26 -0.57 -11.71
N ARG A 131 -23.66 0.16 -12.76
CA ARG A 131 -23.37 -0.18 -14.14
C ARG A 131 -22.70 1.02 -14.78
N ILE A 132 -21.55 0.81 -15.39
CA ILE A 132 -20.77 1.83 -16.08
C ILE A 132 -20.63 1.34 -17.52
N ASP A 133 -21.19 2.10 -18.46
CA ASP A 133 -21.02 1.84 -19.87
C ASP A 133 -19.62 2.30 -20.30
N LYS A 134 -18.81 1.37 -20.79
CA LYS A 134 -17.49 1.64 -21.37
C LYS A 134 -17.46 1.12 -22.81
N ASP A 135 -16.71 1.81 -23.66
CA ASP A 135 -16.52 1.41 -25.06
C ASP A 135 -15.53 0.24 -25.15
N THR A 136 -15.99 -0.94 -24.75
CA THR A 136 -15.19 -2.17 -24.68
C THR A 136 -15.97 -3.34 -25.28
N TYR A 137 -15.26 -4.31 -25.88
CA TYR A 137 -15.88 -5.47 -26.52
C TYR A 137 -16.50 -6.48 -25.54
N GLN A 138 -16.19 -6.41 -24.25
CA GLN A 138 -16.62 -7.37 -23.23
C GLN A 138 -17.13 -6.67 -21.98
N SER A 139 -18.19 -7.23 -21.38
CA SER A 139 -18.64 -6.80 -20.06
C SER A 139 -17.79 -7.45 -18.96
N HIS A 140 -17.29 -6.64 -18.04
CA HIS A 140 -16.63 -7.10 -16.83
C HIS A 140 -17.63 -6.97 -15.67
N VAL A 141 -17.73 -8.00 -14.83
CA VAL A 141 -18.71 -8.05 -13.73
C VAL A 141 -18.03 -8.59 -12.48
N VAL A 142 -18.12 -7.85 -11.38
CA VAL A 142 -17.65 -8.25 -10.06
C VAL A 142 -18.82 -8.22 -9.08
N ILE A 143 -18.89 -9.24 -8.22
CA ILE A 143 -19.87 -9.37 -7.15
C ILE A 143 -19.13 -9.78 -5.89
N GLY A 144 -19.35 -9.06 -4.80
CA GLY A 144 -18.75 -9.39 -3.51
C GLY A 144 -19.37 -8.57 -2.39
N GLY A 145 -18.84 -8.74 -1.18
CA GLY A 145 -19.29 -8.05 0.02
C GLY A 145 -18.21 -8.07 1.10
N VAL A 146 -18.45 -7.33 2.19
CA VAL A 146 -17.54 -7.29 3.32
C VAL A 146 -17.58 -8.63 4.05
N VAL A 147 -16.41 -9.26 4.21
CA VAL A 147 -16.23 -10.51 4.96
C VAL A 147 -15.67 -10.23 6.35
N TYR A 148 -15.51 -11.30 7.13
CA TYR A 148 -14.89 -11.23 8.44
C TYR A 148 -13.45 -10.70 8.39
N ASP A 149 -13.00 -10.06 9.46
CA ASP A 149 -11.59 -9.66 9.57
C ASP A 149 -10.69 -10.85 9.92
N TYR A 150 -9.40 -10.70 9.68
CA TYR A 150 -8.38 -11.74 9.92
C TYR A 150 -8.38 -12.34 11.35
N ASN A 151 -8.79 -11.58 12.36
CA ASN A 151 -8.80 -12.08 13.75
C ASN A 151 -10.15 -12.71 14.13
N HIS A 152 -11.12 -12.72 13.21
CA HIS A 152 -12.43 -13.27 13.49
C HIS A 152 -12.35 -14.80 13.58
N PRO A 153 -12.96 -15.43 14.61
CA PRO A 153 -12.90 -16.89 14.80
C PRO A 153 -13.39 -17.71 13.60
N SER A 154 -14.23 -17.12 12.76
CA SER A 154 -14.84 -17.77 11.58
C SER A 154 -14.13 -17.47 10.24
N ASP A 155 -12.96 -16.82 10.26
CA ASP A 155 -12.18 -16.47 9.05
C ASP A 155 -11.85 -17.71 8.18
N TRP A 156 -11.64 -18.87 8.81
CA TRP A 156 -11.37 -20.15 8.13
C TRP A 156 -12.46 -20.63 7.16
N GLY A 157 -13.66 -20.04 7.20
CA GLY A 157 -14.79 -20.41 6.32
C GLY A 157 -14.98 -19.51 5.10
N CYS A 158 -14.22 -18.41 4.99
CA CYS A 158 -14.35 -17.43 3.91
C CYS A 158 -13.11 -17.45 3.01
N ILE A 159 -12.86 -18.58 2.34
CA ILE A 159 -11.96 -18.62 1.19
C ILE A 159 -12.88 -18.60 -0.04
N CYS A 160 -12.99 -17.44 -0.69
CA CYS A 160 -13.56 -17.33 -2.03
C CYS A 160 -12.45 -17.52 -3.06
#